data_AF-A0AAU3ZZS3-F1
#
_entry.id   AF-A0AAU3ZZS3-F1
#
_cell.length_a   1.000
_cell.length_b   1.000
_cell.length_c   1.000
_cell.angle_alpha   90.00
_cell.angle_beta   90.00
_cell.angle_gamma   90.00
#
_symmetry.space_group_name_H-M   'P 1'
#
loop_
_entity.id
_entity.type
_entity.pdbx_description
1 polymer ?
#
loop_
_entity_poly.entity_id
_entity_poly.type
_entity_poly.pdbx_seq_one_letter_code
_entity_poly.pdbx_strand_id
1 'polypeptide(L)'
;MRVVVDLARCQSYGQCVFAAPEIFELTGGPEALAAGPEVLEYDSAPDERLRRHAERARAACPVQAITIGPAAGPQRDRSATGPGAEVTVNATPDPGQRLFGDRFPGQPPGAGQVVIVGASLAAVHAAEALREGGFTGRVTFVGAEPYPPYDRPPLSKRVLAGRLSAEDTGLPQSAGLNAGWRLGVAAVALDTRARTVTLADGDVLGFDKLLIATGTRARAWPQPDEASLDGVVTIRTRDDARELRARLAAGPRRVLVIGAGFVGSETASVCRELGLEVTVVERAPAPLAGALGGPAGAAAGRLQRRHGVDLRTSTSVLALEGDADGRVRRARLSDGDILDVDVVVVALGAIRNVEWLDGSGLAVDHRGVHCDAFSRAVHDDGRPDDDVLVAGDVACWPHPLFGDDPLAVEHWDNAVRQARVAATTMLHGPVLAHTALPTFWSNQFGVNIKVVGVPSRADQVAVVQGSVRDAAFVAAYGRQGRLVGALAVNTPRALDSYAAMINDRAGFPPDLNAADAPDPIRVLDTTMPAA
;
A
#
# COMPACT_ATOMS: atom_id res chain seq x y z
N MET A 1 -19.15 8.19 -11.57
CA MET A 1 -18.33 6.96 -11.76
C MET A 1 -17.25 6.86 -10.68
N ARG A 2 -16.49 5.76 -10.62
CA ARG A 2 -15.26 5.65 -9.81
C ARG A 2 -14.03 5.57 -10.71
N VAL A 3 -12.99 6.31 -10.36
CA VAL A 3 -11.68 6.28 -11.02
C VAL A 3 -10.63 5.92 -9.98
N VAL A 4 -9.78 4.94 -10.29
CA VAL A 4 -8.61 4.57 -9.48
C VAL A 4 -7.40 4.54 -10.38
N VAL A 5 -6.29 5.11 -9.89
CA VAL A 5 -5.01 5.06 -10.58
C VAL A 5 -4.05 4.21 -9.77
N ASP A 6 -3.51 3.17 -10.40
CA ASP A 6 -2.36 2.44 -9.88
C ASP A 6 -1.13 3.36 -9.92
N LEU A 7 -0.87 4.03 -8.80
CA LEU A 7 0.25 4.95 -8.66
C LEU A 7 1.60 4.24 -8.54
N ALA A 8 1.64 2.92 -8.34
CA ALA A 8 2.88 2.14 -8.45
C ALA A 8 3.28 2.01 -9.92
N ARG A 9 2.32 1.77 -10.82
CA ARG A 9 2.55 1.69 -12.28
C ARG A 9 2.64 3.03 -12.98
N CYS A 10 1.93 4.04 -12.50
CA CYS A 10 1.93 5.36 -13.12
C CYS A 10 3.38 5.87 -13.28
N GLN A 11 3.76 6.43 -14.42
CA GLN A 11 5.11 6.99 -14.62
C GLN A 11 5.09 8.50 -14.87
N SER A 12 3.99 9.16 -14.48
CA SER A 12 3.82 10.61 -14.60
C SER A 12 4.10 11.14 -16.01
N TYR A 13 3.73 10.38 -17.04
CA TYR A 13 3.81 10.83 -18.43
C TYR A 13 2.81 11.96 -18.76
N GLY A 14 1.73 12.10 -17.97
CA GLY A 14 0.79 13.21 -18.06
C GLY A 14 -0.22 13.16 -19.21
N GLN A 15 -0.26 12.14 -20.09
CA GLN A 15 -1.24 12.10 -21.19
C GLN A 15 -2.70 12.13 -20.69
N CYS A 16 -2.96 11.57 -19.51
CA CYS A 16 -4.28 11.61 -18.88
C CYS A 16 -4.74 13.04 -18.56
N VAL A 17 -3.82 13.94 -18.18
CA VAL A 17 -4.09 15.36 -17.91
C VAL A 17 -4.56 16.06 -19.19
N PHE A 18 -3.95 15.77 -20.34
CA PHE A 18 -4.39 16.34 -21.61
C PHE A 18 -5.71 15.73 -22.10
N ALA A 19 -5.95 14.44 -21.86
CA ALA A 19 -7.13 13.74 -22.34
C ALA A 19 -8.41 14.04 -21.53
N ALA A 20 -8.25 14.34 -20.23
CA ALA A 20 -9.31 14.65 -19.28
C ALA A 20 -8.81 15.61 -18.17
N PRO A 21 -8.49 16.88 -18.50
CA PRO A 21 -7.98 17.85 -17.53
C PRO A 21 -8.96 18.18 -16.41
N GLU A 22 -10.24 17.89 -16.59
CA GLU A 22 -11.27 18.04 -15.55
C GLU A 22 -11.18 16.93 -14.48
N ILE A 23 -10.44 15.87 -14.76
CA ILE A 23 -10.29 14.70 -13.88
C ILE A 23 -8.87 14.57 -13.36
N PHE A 24 -7.83 14.84 -14.16
CA PHE A 24 -6.43 14.59 -13.81
C PHE A 24 -5.62 15.88 -13.83
N GLU A 25 -4.72 16.03 -12.86
CA GLU A 25 -3.81 17.16 -12.73
C GLU A 25 -2.40 16.66 -12.37
N LEU A 26 -1.36 17.29 -12.90
CA LEU A 26 0.02 17.09 -12.43
C LEU A 26 0.41 18.27 -11.55
N THR A 27 0.70 18.00 -10.28
CA THR A 27 1.17 18.99 -9.32
C THR A 27 2.64 18.79 -9.00
N GLY A 28 3.29 19.86 -8.56
CA GLY A 28 4.69 19.88 -8.17
C GLY A 28 4.93 20.89 -7.06
N GLY A 29 5.91 20.63 -6.20
CA GLY A 29 6.34 21.60 -5.19
C GLY A 29 7.03 22.84 -5.81
N PRO A 30 7.34 23.88 -5.02
CA PRO A 30 8.07 25.07 -5.49
C PRO A 30 9.40 24.76 -6.19
N GLU A 31 10.01 23.62 -5.85
CA GLU A 31 11.26 23.11 -6.43
C GLU A 31 11.05 22.41 -7.80
N ALA A 32 9.80 22.11 -8.19
CA ALA A 32 9.46 21.45 -9.44
C ALA A 32 9.71 22.32 -10.68
N LEU A 33 10.02 23.62 -10.55
CA LEU A 33 10.30 24.49 -11.71
C LEU A 33 11.52 24.07 -12.54
N ALA A 34 12.45 23.27 -11.98
CA ALA A 34 13.60 22.75 -12.71
C ALA A 34 13.36 21.38 -13.39
N ALA A 35 12.41 20.56 -12.88
CA ALA A 35 12.16 19.19 -13.33
C ALA A 35 10.74 18.93 -13.88
N GLY A 36 9.80 19.86 -13.68
CA GLY A 36 8.38 19.70 -13.99
C GLY A 36 7.56 19.07 -12.83
N PRO A 37 6.23 19.25 -12.82
CA PRO A 37 5.35 18.58 -11.86
C PRO A 37 5.25 17.07 -12.15
N GLU A 38 5.48 16.24 -11.13
CA GLU A 38 5.58 14.77 -11.25
C GLU A 38 4.59 14.01 -10.35
N VAL A 39 3.81 14.71 -9.51
CA VAL A 39 2.78 14.10 -8.68
C VAL A 39 1.45 14.14 -9.43
N LEU A 40 0.92 12.97 -9.80
CA LEU A 40 -0.40 12.87 -10.40
C LEU A 40 -1.49 12.95 -9.32
N GLU A 41 -2.35 13.94 -9.46
CA GLU A 41 -3.62 14.08 -8.74
C GLU A 41 -4.79 13.78 -9.68
N TYR A 42 -5.90 13.29 -9.12
CA TYR A 42 -7.07 12.96 -9.94
C TYR A 42 -8.38 12.92 -9.15
N ASP A 43 -9.51 13.35 -9.68
CA ASP A 43 -10.81 13.08 -9.06
C ASP A 43 -11.12 11.57 -9.10
N SER A 44 -11.33 10.94 -7.92
CA SER A 44 -11.67 9.52 -7.81
C SER A 44 -13.18 9.26 -7.92
N ALA A 45 -13.99 10.32 -7.85
CA ALA A 45 -15.45 10.30 -7.86
C ALA A 45 -16.09 11.23 -8.91
N PRO A 46 -15.53 11.40 -10.13
CA PRO A 46 -16.00 12.39 -11.08
C PRO A 46 -17.44 12.11 -11.54
N ASP A 47 -18.11 13.20 -11.92
CA ASP A 47 -19.46 13.16 -12.47
C ASP A 47 -19.51 12.17 -13.65
N GLU A 48 -20.59 11.40 -13.70
CA GLU A 48 -20.84 10.40 -14.74
C GLU A 48 -20.80 10.99 -16.17
N ARG A 49 -21.12 12.29 -16.32
CA ARG A 49 -21.00 13.04 -17.58
C ARG A 49 -19.57 13.04 -18.14
N LEU A 50 -18.56 12.93 -17.27
CA LEU A 50 -17.15 12.89 -17.65
C LEU A 50 -16.67 11.47 -18.04
N ARG A 51 -17.53 10.43 -18.04
CA ARG A 51 -17.09 9.05 -18.34
C ARG A 51 -16.34 8.92 -19.66
N ARG A 52 -16.81 9.57 -20.72
CA ARG A 52 -16.10 9.54 -22.01
C ARG A 52 -14.70 10.16 -21.91
N HIS A 53 -14.51 11.19 -21.09
CA HIS A 53 -13.20 11.82 -20.89
C HIS A 53 -12.28 10.87 -20.12
N ALA A 54 -12.78 10.26 -19.03
CA ALA A 54 -12.04 9.25 -18.28
C ALA A 54 -11.62 8.07 -19.16
N GLU A 55 -12.52 7.53 -19.99
CA GLU A 55 -12.20 6.41 -20.91
C GLU A 55 -11.14 6.80 -21.94
N ARG A 56 -11.16 8.04 -22.46
CA ARG A 56 -10.07 8.55 -23.31
C ARG A 56 -8.75 8.61 -22.55
N ALA A 57 -8.75 9.12 -21.32
CA ALA A 57 -7.56 9.18 -20.48
C ALA A 57 -7.01 7.78 -20.16
N ARG A 58 -7.89 6.82 -19.88
CA ARG A 58 -7.52 5.40 -19.71
C ARG A 58 -6.89 4.82 -20.96
N ALA A 59 -7.50 5.04 -22.13
CA ALA A 59 -6.96 4.59 -23.41
C ALA A 59 -5.63 5.26 -23.78
N ALA A 60 -5.43 6.51 -23.38
CA ALA A 60 -4.19 7.27 -23.60
C ALA A 60 -3.08 6.95 -22.60
N CYS A 61 -3.34 6.21 -21.53
CA CYS A 61 -2.36 5.86 -20.52
C CYS A 61 -1.45 4.73 -21.03
N PRO A 62 -0.16 4.99 -21.33
CA PRO A 62 0.73 4.00 -21.96
C PRO A 62 1.01 2.78 -21.06
N VAL A 63 0.92 2.97 -19.74
CA VAL A 63 1.14 1.94 -18.72
C VAL A 63 -0.16 1.35 -18.16
N GLN A 64 -1.31 1.74 -18.73
CA GLN A 64 -2.64 1.24 -18.38
C GLN A 64 -2.96 1.30 -16.87
N ALA A 65 -2.48 2.34 -16.19
CA ALA A 65 -2.61 2.49 -14.74
C ALA A 65 -4.02 2.94 -14.29
N ILE A 66 -4.94 3.25 -15.21
CA ILE A 66 -6.24 3.86 -14.88
C ILE A 66 -7.35 2.80 -14.97
N THR A 67 -8.08 2.60 -13.87
CA THR A 67 -9.27 1.76 -13.81
C THR A 67 -10.50 2.62 -13.60
N ILE A 68 -11.58 2.31 -14.34
CA ILE A 68 -12.86 3.02 -14.28
C ILE A 68 -13.96 2.02 -13.94
N GLY A 69 -14.76 2.32 -12.93
CA GLY A 69 -15.87 1.48 -12.49
C GLY A 69 -17.18 2.26 -12.35
N PRO A 70 -18.31 1.54 -12.17
CA PRO A 70 -19.56 2.16 -11.76
C PRO A 70 -19.39 2.88 -10.41
N ALA A 71 -20.18 3.92 -10.16
CA ALA A 71 -20.31 4.45 -8.81
C ALA A 71 -20.96 3.40 -7.90
N ALA A 72 -20.47 3.24 -6.68
CA ALA A 72 -21.12 2.37 -5.70
C ALA A 72 -22.53 2.92 -5.41
N GLY A 73 -23.56 2.25 -5.89
CA GLY A 73 -24.95 2.53 -5.52
C GLY A 73 -25.30 1.87 -4.17
N PRO A 74 -26.36 2.31 -3.48
CA PRO A 74 -26.88 1.56 -2.34
C PRO A 74 -27.27 0.14 -2.80
N GLN A 75 -26.58 -0.86 -2.26
CA GLN A 75 -26.83 -2.28 -2.55
C GLN A 75 -28.23 -2.64 -2.07
N ARG A 76 -29.16 -2.81 -3.01
CA ARG A 76 -30.42 -3.50 -2.72
C ARG A 76 -30.12 -4.99 -2.67
N ASP A 77 -30.51 -5.62 -1.56
CA ASP A 77 -30.66 -7.06 -1.47
C ASP A 77 -31.60 -7.52 -2.60
N ARG A 78 -31.04 -8.19 -3.61
CA ARG A 78 -31.80 -8.66 -4.78
C ARG A 78 -31.65 -10.18 -4.89
N SER A 79 -32.42 -10.88 -4.07
CA SER A 79 -32.92 -12.20 -4.41
C SER A 79 -33.99 -12.07 -5.51
N ALA A 80 -33.62 -12.17 -6.79
CA ALA A 80 -34.49 -12.66 -7.88
C ALA A 80 -33.79 -12.60 -9.26
N THR A 81 -33.95 -13.69 -10.00
CA THR A 81 -33.38 -14.06 -11.31
C THR A 81 -33.96 -13.30 -12.51
N GLY A 82 -33.13 -13.08 -13.55
CA GLY A 82 -33.55 -12.78 -14.93
C GLY A 82 -32.34 -12.51 -15.86
N PRO A 83 -32.29 -13.02 -17.10
CA PRO A 83 -31.06 -13.07 -17.91
C PRO A 83 -30.90 -11.87 -18.85
N GLY A 84 -29.65 -11.46 -19.13
CA GLY A 84 -29.35 -10.73 -20.36
C GLY A 84 -28.04 -9.93 -20.43
N ALA A 85 -27.32 -10.21 -21.53
CA ALA A 85 -26.34 -9.40 -22.27
C ALA A 85 -24.88 -9.40 -21.80
N GLU A 86 -24.08 -10.24 -22.47
CA GLU A 86 -22.61 -10.20 -22.52
C GLU A 86 -22.12 -8.89 -23.17
N VAL A 87 -21.26 -8.17 -22.46
CA VAL A 87 -20.45 -7.08 -23.02
C VAL A 87 -18.99 -7.47 -22.85
N THR A 88 -18.34 -7.81 -23.96
CA THR A 88 -16.91 -8.16 -24.00
C THR A 88 -16.08 -6.89 -23.84
N VAL A 89 -15.33 -6.78 -22.74
CA VAL A 89 -14.38 -5.68 -22.51
C VAL A 89 -12.98 -6.21 -22.74
N ASN A 90 -12.35 -5.78 -23.84
CA ASN A 90 -10.95 -6.10 -24.14
C ASN A 90 -10.02 -5.24 -23.27
N ALA A 91 -9.37 -5.86 -22.29
CA ALA A 91 -8.21 -5.31 -21.60
C ALA A 91 -6.94 -5.88 -22.26
N THR A 92 -6.11 -5.02 -22.86
CA THR A 92 -4.76 -5.39 -23.33
C THR A 92 -3.82 -5.53 -22.13
N PRO A 93 -2.95 -6.55 -22.04
CA PRO A 93 -2.01 -6.73 -20.93
C PRO A 93 -0.62 -6.08 -21.14
N ASP A 94 0.07 -5.93 -20.00
CA ASP A 94 1.37 -5.29 -19.72
C ASP A 94 2.57 -5.92 -20.48
N PRO A 95 3.46 -5.14 -21.14
CA PRO A 95 4.61 -5.66 -21.89
C PRO A 95 5.70 -6.34 -21.04
N GLY A 96 5.76 -6.08 -19.72
CA GLY A 96 6.76 -6.64 -18.81
C GLY A 96 6.47 -8.07 -18.32
N GLN A 97 5.26 -8.58 -18.58
CA GLN A 97 4.86 -9.95 -18.36
C GLN A 97 4.02 -10.42 -19.55
N ARG A 98 4.68 -10.84 -20.64
CA ARG A 98 4.05 -11.76 -21.59
C ARG A 98 3.80 -13.09 -20.90
N LEU A 99 2.76 -13.16 -20.08
CA LEU A 99 2.19 -14.42 -19.62
C LEU A 99 1.08 -14.77 -20.60
N PHE A 100 1.50 -15.51 -21.63
CA PHE A 100 0.74 -16.32 -22.57
C PHE A 100 -0.78 -16.17 -22.56
N GLY A 101 -1.31 -15.77 -23.72
CA GLY A 101 -2.64 -16.20 -24.13
C GLY A 101 -2.64 -17.69 -24.37
N ASP A 102 -2.71 -18.48 -23.29
CA ASP A 102 -3.10 -19.88 -23.35
C ASP A 102 -4.26 -20.07 -22.38
N ARG A 103 -5.42 -20.43 -22.96
CA ARG A 103 -6.50 -21.05 -22.20
C ARG A 103 -5.87 -22.23 -21.48
N PHE A 104 -5.75 -22.17 -20.14
CA PHE A 104 -5.40 -23.37 -19.37
C PHE A 104 -6.42 -24.45 -19.73
N PRO A 105 -6.02 -25.57 -20.37
CA PRO A 105 -6.95 -26.61 -20.74
C PRO A 105 -7.37 -27.34 -19.45
N GLY A 106 -8.47 -26.89 -18.87
CA GLY A 106 -9.10 -27.47 -17.70
C GLY A 106 -10.49 -26.88 -17.54
N GLN A 107 -11.47 -27.72 -17.26
CA GLN A 107 -12.80 -27.24 -16.89
C GLN A 107 -12.67 -26.41 -15.61
N PRO A 108 -13.09 -25.13 -15.57
CA PRO A 108 -13.03 -24.35 -14.34
C PRO A 108 -13.82 -25.11 -13.26
N PRO A 109 -13.34 -25.16 -12.01
CA PRO A 109 -14.05 -25.89 -10.97
C PRO A 109 -15.49 -25.38 -10.89
N GLY A 110 -16.44 -26.28 -11.18
CA GLY A 110 -17.87 -26.02 -11.05
C GLY A 110 -18.27 -25.96 -9.57
N ALA A 111 -19.26 -25.13 -9.25
CA ALA A 111 -20.01 -25.07 -7.99
C ALA A 111 -19.22 -25.36 -6.70
N GLY A 112 -18.36 -24.42 -6.28
CA GLY A 112 -17.71 -24.43 -4.96
C GLY A 112 -17.96 -23.13 -4.18
N GLN A 113 -17.54 -23.11 -2.91
CA GLN A 113 -17.60 -21.97 -2.01
C GLN A 113 -16.19 -21.46 -1.69
N VAL A 114 -15.90 -20.24 -2.14
CA VAL A 114 -14.70 -19.49 -1.76
C VAL A 114 -15.08 -18.52 -0.65
N VAL A 115 -14.39 -18.61 0.50
CA VAL A 115 -14.45 -17.60 1.56
C VAL A 115 -13.19 -16.75 1.49
N ILE A 116 -13.34 -15.44 1.53
CA ILE A 116 -12.24 -14.48 1.57
C ILE A 116 -12.32 -13.70 2.87
N VAL A 117 -11.34 -13.87 3.75
CA VAL A 117 -11.26 -13.17 5.03
C VAL A 117 -10.38 -11.94 4.85
N GLY A 118 -11.02 -10.78 4.81
CA GLY A 118 -10.49 -9.51 4.34
C GLY A 118 -11.40 -8.91 3.28
N ALA A 119 -11.73 -7.62 3.40
CA ALA A 119 -12.62 -6.91 2.48
C ALA A 119 -11.96 -5.63 1.91
N SER A 120 -10.74 -5.78 1.40
CA SER A 120 -9.92 -4.69 0.87
C SER A 120 -9.31 -5.09 -0.47
N LEU A 121 -8.34 -4.31 -0.95
CA LEU A 121 -7.64 -4.45 -2.24
C LEU A 121 -7.30 -5.89 -2.65
N ALA A 122 -6.54 -6.65 -1.85
CA ALA A 122 -6.15 -8.02 -2.18
C ALA A 122 -7.36 -8.93 -2.39
N ALA A 123 -8.38 -8.79 -1.54
CA ALA A 123 -9.58 -9.60 -1.59
C ALA A 123 -10.42 -9.33 -2.86
N VAL A 124 -10.62 -8.05 -3.21
CA VAL A 124 -11.37 -7.68 -4.41
C VAL A 124 -10.66 -8.17 -5.66
N HIS A 125 -9.35 -7.94 -5.78
CA HIS A 125 -8.61 -8.39 -6.95
C HIS A 125 -8.51 -9.91 -7.07
N ALA A 126 -8.46 -10.65 -5.96
CA ALA A 126 -8.51 -12.11 -6.01
C ALA A 126 -9.88 -12.58 -6.52
N ALA A 127 -10.97 -12.00 -6.03
CA ALA A 127 -12.31 -12.38 -6.46
C ALA A 127 -12.59 -11.98 -7.91
N GLU A 128 -12.10 -10.83 -8.37
CA GLU A 128 -12.15 -10.44 -9.77
C GLU A 128 -11.34 -11.40 -10.65
N ALA A 129 -10.12 -11.76 -10.24
CA ALA A 129 -9.31 -12.74 -10.95
C ALA A 129 -9.97 -14.13 -11.00
N LEU A 130 -10.67 -14.55 -9.94
CA LEU A 130 -11.48 -15.77 -9.94
C LEU A 130 -12.59 -15.70 -11.00
N ARG A 131 -13.32 -14.58 -11.08
CA ARG A 131 -14.39 -14.39 -12.07
C ARG A 131 -13.83 -14.32 -13.49
N GLU A 132 -12.74 -13.59 -13.71
CA GLU A 132 -12.00 -13.53 -14.99
C GLU A 132 -11.54 -14.93 -15.43
N GLY A 133 -11.09 -15.75 -14.47
CA GLY A 133 -10.71 -17.15 -14.69
C GLY A 133 -11.88 -18.14 -14.81
N GLY A 134 -13.12 -17.65 -14.86
CA GLY A 134 -14.31 -18.48 -15.10
C GLY A 134 -14.90 -19.16 -13.87
N PHE A 135 -14.50 -18.80 -12.64
CA PHE A 135 -15.12 -19.32 -11.43
C PHE A 135 -16.59 -18.86 -11.34
N THR A 136 -17.53 -19.80 -11.31
CA THR A 136 -18.97 -19.50 -11.22
C THR A 136 -19.56 -19.79 -9.84
N GLY A 137 -18.75 -20.31 -8.90
CA GLY A 137 -19.18 -20.64 -7.55
C GLY A 137 -19.44 -19.41 -6.66
N ARG A 138 -19.82 -19.69 -5.41
CA ARG A 138 -20.13 -18.66 -4.41
C ARG A 138 -18.83 -18.05 -3.87
N VAL A 139 -18.76 -16.73 -3.84
CA VAL A 139 -17.68 -15.99 -3.17
C VAL A 139 -18.29 -15.22 -2.01
N THR A 140 -17.76 -15.41 -0.80
CA THR A 140 -18.19 -14.69 0.41
C THR A 140 -17.03 -13.93 1.01
N PHE A 141 -17.18 -12.62 1.15
CA PHE A 141 -16.23 -11.76 1.85
C PHE A 141 -16.60 -11.65 3.33
N VAL A 142 -15.58 -11.69 4.18
CA VAL A 142 -15.68 -11.41 5.61
C VAL A 142 -14.79 -10.21 5.93
N GLY A 143 -15.34 -9.18 6.55
CA GLY A 143 -14.60 -7.97 6.87
C GLY A 143 -15.02 -7.39 8.21
N ALA A 144 -14.05 -7.06 9.07
CA ALA A 144 -14.31 -6.43 10.36
C ALA A 144 -14.85 -4.99 10.21
N GLU A 145 -14.49 -4.29 9.14
CA GLU A 145 -15.02 -2.95 8.86
C GLU A 145 -16.42 -3.03 8.24
N PRO A 146 -17.37 -2.14 8.59
CA PRO A 146 -18.75 -2.18 8.11
C PRO A 146 -18.91 -1.56 6.71
N TYR A 147 -17.85 -1.56 5.91
CA TYR A 147 -17.77 -0.80 4.67
C TYR A 147 -17.38 -1.69 3.48
N PRO A 148 -17.93 -1.42 2.28
CA PRO A 148 -17.41 -2.02 1.07
C PRO A 148 -15.92 -1.69 0.88
N PRO A 149 -15.17 -2.52 0.12
CA PRO A 149 -13.76 -2.30 -0.16
C PRO A 149 -13.43 -0.90 -0.68
N TYR A 150 -12.35 -0.33 -0.15
CA TYR A 150 -11.88 1.01 -0.47
C TYR A 150 -10.36 1.07 -0.53
N ASP A 151 -9.85 2.09 -1.20
CA ASP A 151 -8.43 2.33 -1.40
C ASP A 151 -7.83 3.08 -0.22
N ARG A 152 -6.74 2.57 0.33
CA ARG A 152 -6.09 3.10 1.54
C ARG A 152 -5.02 4.18 1.31
N PRO A 153 -4.23 4.16 0.22
CA PRO A 153 -3.21 5.19 -0.02
C PRO A 153 -3.72 6.64 -0.04
N PRO A 154 -4.96 6.97 -0.49
CA PRO A 154 -5.48 8.32 -0.40
C PRO A 154 -5.72 8.82 1.04
N LEU A 155 -5.87 7.91 2.01
CA LEU A 155 -6.25 8.25 3.38
C LEU A 155 -5.25 9.21 4.03
N SER A 156 -3.94 8.94 3.96
CA SER A 156 -2.87 9.78 4.53
C SER A 156 -2.49 11.00 3.69
N LYS A 157 -3.16 11.18 2.54
CA LYS A 157 -2.81 12.21 1.55
C LYS A 157 -4.02 13.10 1.29
N ARG A 158 -4.79 12.75 0.26
CA ARG A 158 -5.88 13.56 -0.29
C ARG A 158 -7.04 13.69 0.67
N VAL A 159 -7.31 12.65 1.46
CA VAL A 159 -8.37 12.72 2.49
C VAL A 159 -7.97 13.67 3.60
N LEU A 160 -6.77 13.53 4.17
CA LEU A 160 -6.28 14.47 5.18
C LEU A 160 -6.16 15.91 4.66
N ALA A 161 -5.77 16.10 3.40
CA ALA A 161 -5.71 17.41 2.75
C ALA A 161 -7.10 18.02 2.48
N GLY A 162 -8.18 17.25 2.66
CA GLY A 162 -9.55 17.69 2.39
C GLY A 162 -9.90 17.80 0.91
N ARG A 163 -9.07 17.23 0.03
CA ARG A 163 -9.28 17.18 -1.42
C ARG A 163 -10.07 15.95 -1.87
N LEU A 164 -10.33 15.03 -0.94
CA LEU A 164 -11.15 13.83 -1.15
C LEU A 164 -11.91 13.52 0.14
N SER A 165 -13.19 13.14 0.06
CA SER A 165 -13.89 12.63 1.23
C SER A 165 -13.43 11.20 1.55
N ALA A 166 -13.50 10.80 2.82
CA ALA A 166 -13.13 9.43 3.21
C ALA A 166 -14.06 8.40 2.51
N GLU A 167 -15.32 8.75 2.31
CA GLU A 167 -16.37 7.97 1.64
C GLU A 167 -16.09 7.74 0.15
N ASP A 168 -15.35 8.66 -0.49
CA ASP A 168 -15.03 8.62 -1.92
C ASP A 168 -13.76 7.86 -2.29
N THR A 169 -13.25 7.08 -1.33
CA THR A 169 -12.11 6.16 -1.52
C THR A 169 -12.51 4.78 -2.04
N GLY A 170 -13.79 4.52 -2.31
CA GLY A 170 -14.28 3.20 -2.73
C GLY A 170 -13.54 2.63 -3.96
N LEU A 171 -13.19 1.34 -3.90
CA LEU A 171 -12.58 0.63 -5.03
C LEU A 171 -13.66 0.31 -6.08
N PRO A 172 -13.36 0.45 -7.38
CA PRO A 172 -14.26 0.01 -8.43
C PRO A 172 -14.45 -1.50 -8.32
N GLN A 173 -15.68 -1.97 -8.47
CA GLN A 173 -16.01 -3.39 -8.48
C GLN A 173 -16.54 -3.77 -9.85
N SER A 174 -16.07 -4.90 -10.38
CA SER A 174 -16.66 -5.48 -11.58
C SER A 174 -18.15 -5.81 -11.36
N ALA A 175 -18.99 -5.46 -12.35
CA ALA A 175 -20.43 -5.72 -12.29
C ALA A 175 -20.78 -7.22 -12.16
N GLY A 176 -19.86 -8.11 -12.55
CA GLY A 176 -20.02 -9.56 -12.51
C GLY A 176 -19.55 -10.25 -11.22
N LEU A 177 -19.10 -9.49 -10.20
CA LEU A 177 -18.52 -10.09 -8.99
C LEU A 177 -19.51 -11.02 -8.25
N ASN A 178 -20.78 -10.59 -8.12
CA ASN A 178 -21.87 -11.31 -7.46
C ASN A 178 -21.42 -12.07 -6.20
N ALA A 179 -20.95 -11.32 -5.20
CA ALA A 179 -20.42 -11.87 -3.96
C ALA A 179 -21.36 -11.64 -2.76
N GLY A 180 -21.30 -12.55 -1.79
CA GLY A 180 -21.88 -12.35 -0.46
C GLY A 180 -20.94 -11.51 0.42
N TRP A 181 -21.52 -10.66 1.27
CA TRP A 181 -20.78 -9.72 2.10
C TRP A 181 -21.16 -9.91 3.58
N ARG A 182 -20.18 -10.27 4.40
CA ARG A 182 -20.26 -10.28 5.87
C ARG A 182 -19.34 -9.18 6.41
N LEU A 183 -19.82 -7.95 6.35
CA LEU A 183 -19.09 -6.75 6.76
C LEU A 183 -19.50 -6.33 8.17
N GLY A 184 -18.60 -5.65 8.90
CA GLY A 184 -18.80 -5.30 10.30
C GLY A 184 -18.65 -6.47 11.28
N VAL A 185 -18.19 -7.63 10.81
CA VAL A 185 -18.03 -8.85 11.61
C VAL A 185 -16.66 -9.45 11.32
N ALA A 186 -15.83 -9.55 12.35
CA ALA A 186 -14.48 -10.13 12.23
C ALA A 186 -14.53 -11.66 12.18
N ALA A 187 -13.60 -12.27 11.44
CA ALA A 187 -13.26 -13.68 11.65
C ALA A 187 -12.46 -13.80 12.97
N VAL A 188 -12.74 -14.84 13.75
CA VAL A 188 -12.14 -15.04 15.08
C VAL A 188 -11.48 -16.40 15.26
N ALA A 189 -11.79 -17.37 14.39
CA ALA A 189 -11.10 -18.67 14.38
C ALA A 189 -11.12 -19.30 12.98
N LEU A 190 -10.07 -20.09 12.69
CA LEU A 190 -9.97 -20.94 11.50
C LEU A 190 -9.76 -22.40 11.93
N ASP A 191 -10.63 -23.30 11.46
CA ASP A 191 -10.39 -24.74 11.49
C ASP A 191 -10.08 -25.22 10.06
N THR A 192 -8.82 -25.51 9.80
CA THR A 192 -8.32 -25.99 8.50
C THR A 192 -8.76 -27.42 8.19
N ARG A 193 -9.00 -28.25 9.22
CA ARG A 193 -9.44 -29.65 9.04
C ARG A 193 -10.92 -29.73 8.73
N ALA A 194 -11.75 -29.01 9.49
CA ALA A 194 -13.18 -28.91 9.25
C ALA A 194 -13.53 -27.96 8.09
N ARG A 195 -12.56 -27.17 7.62
CA ARG A 195 -12.71 -26.13 6.59
C ARG A 195 -13.79 -25.11 6.95
N THR A 196 -13.66 -24.53 8.13
CA THR A 196 -14.61 -23.52 8.62
C THR A 196 -13.92 -22.28 9.17
N VAL A 197 -14.58 -21.13 9.00
CA VAL A 197 -14.24 -19.85 9.63
C VAL A 197 -15.34 -19.50 10.63
N THR A 198 -14.97 -19.28 11.88
CA THR A 198 -15.90 -18.76 12.90
C THR A 198 -15.84 -17.24 12.93
N LEU A 199 -17.00 -16.61 12.98
CA LEU A 199 -17.18 -15.17 13.01
C LEU A 199 -17.46 -14.65 14.43
N ALA A 200 -17.22 -13.37 14.67
CA ALA A 200 -17.41 -12.73 15.96
C ALA A 200 -18.88 -12.70 16.44
N ASP A 201 -19.83 -12.83 15.52
CA ASP A 201 -21.27 -12.95 15.81
C ASP A 201 -21.71 -14.40 16.13
N GLY A 202 -20.77 -15.36 16.10
CA GLY A 202 -21.01 -16.77 16.37
C GLY A 202 -21.33 -17.59 15.12
N ASP A 203 -21.53 -16.97 13.95
CA ASP A 203 -21.76 -17.70 12.71
C ASP A 203 -20.51 -18.48 12.27
N VAL A 204 -20.75 -19.62 11.63
CA VAL A 204 -19.68 -20.49 11.10
C VAL A 204 -19.88 -20.63 9.59
N LEU A 205 -18.84 -20.27 8.83
CA LEU A 205 -18.82 -20.37 7.38
C LEU A 205 -17.95 -21.54 6.94
N GLY A 206 -18.53 -22.52 6.25
CA GLY A 206 -17.77 -23.54 5.54
C GLY A 206 -17.09 -23.00 4.28
N PHE A 207 -16.02 -23.64 3.82
CA PHE A 207 -15.38 -23.29 2.55
C PHE A 207 -14.79 -24.51 1.82
N ASP A 208 -14.73 -24.42 0.50
CA ASP A 208 -13.92 -25.31 -0.34
C ASP A 208 -12.52 -24.71 -0.55
N LYS A 209 -12.44 -23.39 -0.69
CA LYS A 209 -11.19 -22.62 -0.72
C LYS A 209 -11.30 -21.40 0.20
N LEU A 210 -10.22 -21.08 0.89
CA LEU A 210 -10.10 -19.91 1.77
C LEU A 210 -8.98 -19.00 1.25
N LEU A 211 -9.24 -17.70 1.20
CA LEU A 211 -8.19 -16.68 1.07
C LEU A 211 -8.08 -15.88 2.37
N ILE A 212 -6.89 -15.90 2.97
CA ILE A 212 -6.49 -15.03 4.08
C ILE A 212 -5.91 -13.74 3.51
N ALA A 213 -6.67 -12.65 3.64
CA ALA A 213 -6.34 -11.31 3.15
C ALA A 213 -6.62 -10.24 4.23
N THR A 214 -6.38 -10.58 5.49
CA THR A 214 -6.69 -9.73 6.67
C THR A 214 -5.77 -8.52 6.82
N GLY A 215 -4.68 -8.48 6.05
CA GLY A 215 -3.74 -7.37 5.99
C GLY A 215 -3.17 -6.99 7.36
N THR A 216 -3.01 -5.68 7.57
CA THR A 216 -2.46 -5.11 8.80
C THR A 216 -3.37 -4.04 9.42
N ARG A 217 -3.15 -3.78 10.72
CA ARG A 217 -3.67 -2.65 11.49
C ARG A 217 -2.54 -1.71 11.93
N ALA A 218 -2.87 -0.45 12.23
CA ALA A 218 -1.89 0.49 12.78
C ALA A 218 -1.42 0.02 14.16
N ARG A 219 -0.12 0.18 14.45
CA ARG A 219 0.40 -0.01 15.80
C ARG A 219 -0.09 1.14 16.69
N ALA A 220 -0.91 0.80 17.67
CA ALA A 220 -1.41 1.74 18.65
C ALA A 220 -0.27 2.27 19.55
N TRP A 221 -0.56 3.38 20.23
CA TRP A 221 0.30 3.85 21.31
C TRP A 221 0.35 2.78 22.42
N PRO A 222 1.54 2.43 22.95
CA PRO A 222 1.70 1.25 23.81
C PRO A 222 1.05 1.39 25.20
N GLN A 223 0.73 2.59 25.66
CA GLN A 223 0.06 2.82 26.95
C GLN A 223 -1.45 3.02 26.71
N PRO A 224 -2.33 2.07 27.13
CA PRO A 224 -3.75 2.13 26.80
C PRO A 224 -4.47 3.40 27.29
N ASP A 225 -4.17 3.85 28.52
CA ASP A 225 -4.79 5.05 29.10
C ASP A 225 -4.44 6.30 28.28
N GLU A 226 -3.18 6.43 27.89
CA GLU A 226 -2.69 7.52 27.05
C GLU A 226 -3.22 7.42 25.60
N ALA A 227 -3.35 6.20 25.07
CA ALA A 227 -3.90 5.94 23.75
C ALA A 227 -5.39 6.31 23.66
N SER A 228 -6.10 6.29 24.80
CA SER A 228 -7.53 6.63 24.89
C SER A 228 -7.81 8.13 25.02
N LEU A 229 -6.77 8.96 25.18
CA LEU A 229 -6.91 10.40 25.27
C LEU A 229 -7.54 10.98 23.99
N ASP A 230 -8.51 11.87 24.15
CA ASP A 230 -9.09 12.63 23.05
C ASP A 230 -8.00 13.49 22.38
N GLY A 231 -7.73 13.22 21.10
CA GLY A 231 -6.63 13.84 20.34
C GLY A 231 -5.52 12.90 19.95
N VAL A 232 -5.46 11.69 20.53
CA VAL A 232 -4.51 10.65 20.12
C VAL A 232 -5.16 9.74 19.09
N VAL A 233 -4.64 9.75 17.87
CA VAL A 233 -5.24 9.01 16.74
C VAL A 233 -4.16 8.27 15.94
N THR A 234 -4.55 7.15 15.34
CA THR A 234 -3.76 6.48 14.29
C THR A 234 -4.27 6.86 12.91
N ILE A 235 -3.65 6.34 11.85
CA ILE A 235 -4.22 6.39 10.49
C ILE A 235 -3.98 5.09 9.72
N ARG A 236 -5.05 4.33 9.52
CA ARG A 236 -5.10 3.11 8.68
C ARG A 236 -6.45 2.90 8.04
N THR A 237 -7.52 3.18 8.78
CA THR A 237 -8.91 2.98 8.34
C THR A 237 -9.53 4.25 7.78
N ARG A 238 -10.68 4.10 7.12
CA ARG A 238 -11.50 5.22 6.67
C ARG A 238 -11.98 6.09 7.84
N ASP A 239 -12.30 5.46 8.97
CA ASP A 239 -12.77 6.16 10.17
C ASP A 239 -11.63 6.97 10.80
N ASP A 240 -10.43 6.40 10.88
CA ASP A 240 -9.23 7.12 11.33
C ASP A 240 -8.99 8.38 10.48
N ALA A 241 -9.09 8.24 9.16
CA ALA A 241 -8.85 9.33 8.23
C ALA A 241 -9.93 10.42 8.33
N ARG A 242 -11.19 10.04 8.52
CA ARG A 242 -12.30 10.98 8.76
C ARG A 242 -12.06 11.77 10.03
N GLU A 243 -11.72 11.08 11.11
CA GLU A 243 -11.48 11.67 12.42
C GLU A 243 -10.28 12.61 12.40
N LEU A 244 -9.13 12.16 11.90
CA LEU A 244 -7.94 12.99 11.80
C LEU A 244 -8.19 14.19 10.87
N ARG A 245 -8.87 14.02 9.73
CA ARG A 245 -9.23 15.13 8.84
C ARG A 245 -10.07 16.18 9.57
N ALA A 246 -11.07 15.77 10.35
CA ALA A 246 -11.92 16.69 11.12
C ALA A 246 -11.11 17.48 12.15
N ARG A 247 -10.19 16.81 12.86
CA ARG A 247 -9.28 17.46 13.82
C ARG A 247 -8.37 18.46 13.15
N LEU A 248 -7.74 18.11 12.02
CA LEU A 248 -6.90 19.05 11.27
C LEU A 248 -7.72 20.23 10.72
N ALA A 249 -8.99 20.01 10.33
CA ALA A 249 -9.90 21.08 9.88
C ALA A 249 -10.19 22.11 10.98
N ALA A 250 -10.19 21.68 12.24
CA ALA A 250 -10.46 22.54 13.38
C ALA A 250 -9.31 23.52 13.70
N GLY A 251 -8.16 23.40 13.01
CA GLY A 251 -7.02 24.30 13.17
C GLY A 251 -6.31 24.15 14.51
N PRO A 252 -5.81 22.94 14.86
CA PRO A 252 -5.04 22.74 16.08
C PRO A 252 -3.79 23.62 16.04
N ARG A 253 -3.37 24.14 17.20
CA ARG A 253 -2.16 24.97 17.27
C ARG A 253 -0.93 24.14 16.96
N ARG A 254 -0.87 22.91 17.46
CA ARG A 254 0.23 21.98 17.19
C ARG A 254 -0.22 20.55 17.01
N VAL A 255 0.27 19.94 15.94
CA VAL A 255 0.18 18.51 15.66
C VAL A 255 1.51 17.84 16.00
N LEU A 256 1.48 16.76 16.78
CA LEU A 256 2.62 15.89 16.99
C LEU A 256 2.46 14.63 16.16
N VAL A 257 3.44 14.28 15.34
CA VAL A 257 3.51 13.00 14.65
C VAL A 257 4.60 12.15 15.29
N ILE A 258 4.24 10.97 15.77
CA ILE A 258 5.17 10.01 16.38
C ILE A 258 5.53 8.95 15.35
N GLY A 259 6.75 9.02 14.83
CA GLY A 259 7.27 8.16 13.77
C GLY A 259 7.37 8.89 12.42
N ALA A 260 8.55 8.84 11.81
CA ALA A 260 8.88 9.43 10.51
C ALA A 260 9.07 8.36 9.42
N GLY A 261 8.24 7.31 9.47
CA GLY A 261 8.00 6.42 8.33
C GLY A 261 7.26 7.12 7.18
N PHE A 262 6.87 6.39 6.13
CA PHE A 262 6.15 6.98 5.01
C PHE A 262 4.84 7.65 5.44
N VAL A 263 3.99 6.93 6.19
CA VAL A 263 2.69 7.47 6.64
C VAL A 263 2.84 8.70 7.54
N GLY A 264 3.80 8.68 8.47
CA GLY A 264 4.07 9.83 9.34
C GLY A 264 4.60 11.04 8.56
N SER A 265 5.48 10.80 7.59
CA SER A 265 6.04 11.86 6.74
C SER A 265 5.00 12.45 5.77
N GLU A 266 4.10 11.62 5.23
CA GLU A 266 2.94 12.08 4.45
C GLU A 266 1.98 12.91 5.28
N THR A 267 1.69 12.48 6.52
CA THR A 267 0.84 13.23 7.44
C THR A 267 1.45 14.58 7.80
N ALA A 268 2.76 14.62 8.09
CA ALA A 268 3.48 15.86 8.35
C ALA A 268 3.46 16.80 7.14
N SER A 269 3.61 16.25 5.92
CA SER A 269 3.46 17.01 4.68
C SER A 269 2.09 17.67 4.59
N VAL A 270 1.01 16.92 4.82
CA VAL A 270 -0.35 17.47 4.78
C VAL A 270 -0.56 18.53 5.85
N CYS A 271 -0.03 18.35 7.07
CA CYS A 271 -0.12 19.37 8.11
C CYS A 271 0.51 20.70 7.66
N ARG A 272 1.69 20.65 7.02
CA ARG A 272 2.34 21.86 6.48
C ARG A 272 1.58 22.46 5.31
N GLU A 273 1.00 21.64 4.43
CA GLU A 273 0.14 22.09 3.35
C GLU A 273 -1.09 22.87 3.87
N LEU A 274 -1.67 22.40 4.97
CA LEU A 274 -2.79 23.06 5.66
C LEU A 274 -2.36 24.27 6.52
N GLY A 275 -1.08 24.62 6.54
CA GLY A 275 -0.55 25.73 7.34
C GLY A 275 -0.45 25.46 8.84
N LEU A 276 -0.53 24.20 9.27
CA LEU A 276 -0.46 23.81 10.68
C LEU A 276 1.00 23.69 11.16
N GLU A 277 1.23 24.00 12.45
CA GLU A 277 2.50 23.63 13.08
C GLU A 277 2.55 22.12 13.31
N VAL A 278 3.65 21.49 12.91
CA VAL A 278 3.85 20.06 13.12
C VAL A 278 5.25 19.80 13.66
N THR A 279 5.30 19.02 14.73
CA THR A 279 6.52 18.41 15.26
C THR A 279 6.50 16.93 14.90
N VAL A 280 7.59 16.42 14.34
CA VAL A 280 7.77 14.99 14.06
C VAL A 280 8.84 14.46 15.00
N VAL A 281 8.50 13.45 15.80
CA VAL A 281 9.45 12.77 16.69
C VAL A 281 9.77 11.39 16.11
N GLU A 282 11.06 11.14 15.87
CA GLU A 282 11.57 9.89 15.30
C GLU A 282 12.69 9.35 16.18
N ARG A 283 12.57 8.07 16.56
CA ARG A 283 13.57 7.38 17.38
C ARG A 283 14.85 7.11 16.60
N ALA A 284 14.75 6.85 15.30
CA ALA A 284 15.90 6.67 14.43
C ALA A 284 16.66 7.99 14.20
N PRO A 285 17.94 7.92 13.77
CA PRO A 285 18.73 9.11 13.45
C PRO A 285 18.19 9.95 12.28
N ALA A 286 17.33 9.37 11.43
CA ALA A 286 16.72 10.04 10.29
C ALA A 286 15.36 9.43 9.92
N PRO A 287 14.45 10.21 9.29
CA PRO A 287 13.23 9.67 8.67
C PRO A 287 13.54 8.57 7.67
N LEU A 288 12.63 7.61 7.50
CA LEU A 288 12.72 6.53 6.50
C LEU A 288 14.01 5.67 6.57
N ALA A 289 14.87 5.82 7.59
CA ALA A 289 16.17 5.15 7.65
C ALA A 289 16.05 3.62 7.61
N GLY A 290 15.03 3.04 8.27
CA GLY A 290 14.79 1.60 8.22
C GLY A 290 14.30 1.09 6.85
N ALA A 291 13.68 1.95 6.04
CA ALA A 291 13.15 1.57 4.74
C ALA A 291 14.12 1.84 3.59
N LEU A 292 14.90 2.93 3.67
CA LEU A 292 15.73 3.46 2.58
C LEU A 292 17.20 3.68 2.96
N GLY A 293 17.62 3.34 4.19
CA GLY A 293 18.98 3.57 4.68
C GLY A 293 19.27 5.03 5.05
N GLY A 294 20.43 5.23 5.70
CA GLY A 294 20.87 6.51 6.26
C GLY A 294 20.95 7.66 5.25
N PRO A 295 21.61 7.50 4.08
CA PRO A 295 21.75 8.59 3.10
C PRO A 295 20.43 9.13 2.54
N ALA A 296 19.50 8.24 2.16
CA ALA A 296 18.18 8.64 1.70
C ALA A 296 17.34 9.24 2.84
N GLY A 297 17.45 8.68 4.05
CA GLY A 297 16.80 9.24 5.23
C GLY A 297 17.29 10.64 5.59
N ALA A 298 18.59 10.92 5.43
CA ALA A 298 19.16 12.26 5.62
C ALA A 298 18.57 13.27 4.63
N ALA A 299 18.41 12.88 3.36
CA ALA A 299 17.76 13.70 2.36
C ALA A 299 16.29 13.97 2.72
N ALA A 300 15.55 12.95 3.17
CA ALA A 300 14.18 13.10 3.65
C ALA A 300 14.10 14.04 4.87
N GLY A 301 15.03 13.95 5.83
CA GLY A 301 15.07 14.85 6.98
C GLY A 301 15.34 16.31 6.61
N ARG A 302 16.20 16.56 5.61
CA ARG A 302 16.40 17.92 5.07
C ARG A 302 15.14 18.43 4.38
N LEU A 303 14.45 17.59 3.60
CA LEU A 303 13.21 17.94 2.93
C LEU A 303 12.12 18.36 3.94
N GLN A 304 11.92 17.59 5.01
CA GLN A 304 10.95 17.91 6.06
C GLN A 304 11.26 19.26 6.73
N ARG A 305 12.52 19.48 7.14
CA ARG A 305 12.92 20.74 7.80
C ARG A 305 12.79 21.96 6.89
N ARG A 306 13.10 21.83 5.60
CA ARG A 306 12.90 22.90 4.61
C ARG A 306 11.44 23.30 4.48
N HIS A 307 10.51 22.36 4.63
CA HIS A 307 9.08 22.62 4.65
C HIS A 307 8.55 23.08 6.01
N GLY A 308 9.43 23.36 6.97
CA GLY A 308 9.11 23.91 8.28
C GLY A 308 8.53 22.92 9.28
N VAL A 309 8.83 21.62 9.12
CA VAL A 309 8.60 20.62 10.17
C VAL A 309 9.64 20.78 11.28
N ASP A 310 9.20 20.82 12.53
CA ASP A 310 10.10 20.65 13.69
C ASP A 310 10.44 19.15 13.82
N LEU A 311 11.52 18.73 13.18
CA LEU A 311 11.93 17.33 13.12
C LEU A 311 12.95 16.99 14.22
N ARG A 312 12.51 16.20 15.20
CA ARG A 312 13.28 15.67 16.34
C ARG A 312 13.66 14.20 16.09
N THR A 313 14.86 13.97 15.57
CA THR A 313 15.43 12.63 15.36
C THR A 313 16.18 12.14 16.59
N SER A 314 16.49 10.85 16.66
CA SER A 314 17.10 10.23 17.85
C SER A 314 16.37 10.54 19.16
N THR A 315 15.07 10.82 19.08
CA THR A 315 14.24 11.29 20.18
C THR A 315 13.00 10.40 20.27
N SER A 316 12.58 10.06 21.48
CA SER A 316 11.39 9.25 21.73
C SER A 316 10.37 10.07 22.52
N VAL A 317 9.09 9.86 22.24
CA VAL A 317 8.01 10.28 23.15
C VAL A 317 7.96 9.26 24.28
N LEU A 318 8.00 9.73 25.52
CA LEU A 318 8.00 8.90 26.73
C LEU A 318 6.62 8.77 27.35
N ALA A 319 5.81 9.82 27.26
CA ALA A 319 4.45 9.85 27.80
C ALA A 319 3.60 10.91 27.08
N LEU A 320 2.31 10.64 26.96
CA LEU A 320 1.27 11.60 26.58
C LEU A 320 0.42 11.93 27.81
N GLU A 321 0.16 13.22 28.03
CA GLU A 321 -0.59 13.68 29.20
C GLU A 321 -1.88 14.36 28.78
N GLY A 322 -2.96 13.99 29.47
CA GLY A 322 -4.28 14.59 29.30
C GLY A 322 -4.61 15.69 30.30
N ASP A 323 -5.65 16.47 30.01
CA ASP A 323 -6.36 17.31 30.98
C ASP A 323 -7.45 16.53 31.75
N ALA A 324 -8.17 17.22 32.64
CA ALA A 324 -9.23 16.61 33.45
C ALA A 324 -10.43 16.10 32.63
N ASP A 325 -10.58 16.56 31.39
CA ASP A 325 -11.61 16.11 30.45
C ASP A 325 -11.11 14.94 29.58
N GLY A 326 -9.89 14.46 29.80
CA GLY A 326 -9.28 13.36 29.04
C GLY A 326 -8.74 13.77 27.67
N ARG A 327 -8.53 15.06 27.39
CA ARG A 327 -7.94 15.53 26.12
C ARG A 327 -6.44 15.60 26.22
N VAL A 328 -5.73 15.14 25.19
CA VAL A 328 -4.27 15.28 25.13
C VAL A 328 -3.87 16.76 25.18
N ARG A 329 -2.86 17.07 25.99
CA ARG A 329 -2.31 18.42 26.14
C ARG A 329 -0.81 18.47 26.00
N ARG A 330 -0.10 17.44 26.43
CA ARG A 330 1.36 17.46 26.46
C ARG A 330 1.98 16.13 26.04
N ALA A 331 3.15 16.22 25.44
CA ALA A 331 4.02 15.07 25.20
C ALA A 331 5.38 15.30 25.87
N ARG A 332 5.84 14.33 26.65
CA ARG A 332 7.19 14.33 27.24
C ARG A 332 8.16 13.63 26.32
N LEU A 333 9.27 14.27 26.01
CA LEU A 333 10.30 13.72 25.13
C LEU A 333 11.50 13.20 25.91
N SER A 334 12.27 12.31 25.29
CA SER A 334 13.46 11.69 25.89
C SER A 334 14.64 12.64 26.07
N ASP A 335 14.63 13.80 25.40
CA ASP A 335 15.62 14.87 25.55
C ASP A 335 15.30 15.81 26.73
N GLY A 336 14.17 15.60 27.42
CA GLY A 336 13.71 16.41 28.54
C GLY A 336 12.69 17.49 28.17
N ASP A 337 12.47 17.73 26.88
CA ASP A 337 11.47 18.70 26.43
C ASP A 337 10.05 18.23 26.73
N ILE A 338 9.16 19.20 26.94
CA ILE A 338 7.72 19.01 27.06
C ILE A 338 7.07 19.86 25.98
N LEU A 339 6.28 19.23 25.11
CA LEU A 339 5.57 19.91 24.03
C LEU A 339 4.09 20.04 24.39
N ASP A 340 3.53 21.23 24.28
CA ASP A 340 2.07 21.40 24.24
C ASP A 340 1.55 20.93 22.87
N VAL A 341 0.54 20.06 22.86
CA VAL A 341 0.00 19.41 21.66
C VAL A 341 -1.52 19.32 21.74
N ASP A 342 -2.20 19.52 20.61
CA ASP A 342 -3.66 19.38 20.53
C ASP A 342 -4.10 18.10 19.80
N VAL A 343 -3.23 17.59 18.91
CA VAL A 343 -3.46 16.37 18.14
C VAL A 343 -2.16 15.58 18.09
N VAL A 344 -2.24 14.28 18.36
CA VAL A 344 -1.14 13.33 18.27
C VAL A 344 -1.48 12.28 17.23
N VAL A 345 -0.66 12.16 16.18
CA VAL A 345 -0.77 11.11 15.18
C VAL A 345 0.28 10.04 15.47
N VAL A 346 -0.18 8.84 15.81
CA VAL A 346 0.65 7.69 16.10
C VAL A 346 0.94 6.93 14.81
N ALA A 347 2.18 7.01 14.32
CA ALA A 347 2.65 6.42 13.07
C ALA A 347 3.80 5.41 13.31
N LEU A 348 3.60 4.50 14.27
CA LEU A 348 4.61 3.55 14.78
C LEU A 348 4.75 2.26 13.94
N GLY A 349 4.30 2.28 12.69
CA GLY A 349 4.25 1.12 11.80
C GLY A 349 2.99 0.27 11.98
N ALA A 350 2.98 -0.90 11.36
CA ALA A 350 1.81 -1.78 11.30
C ALA A 350 2.01 -3.12 12.02
N ILE A 351 0.91 -3.79 12.33
CA ILE A 351 0.84 -5.13 12.91
C ILE A 351 -0.01 -5.99 11.97
N ARG A 352 0.46 -7.20 11.61
CA ARG A 352 -0.32 -8.13 10.78
C ARG A 352 -1.48 -8.71 11.59
N ASN A 353 -2.66 -8.82 10.98
CA ASN A 353 -3.87 -9.33 11.63
C ASN A 353 -3.90 -10.87 11.56
N VAL A 354 -3.19 -11.49 12.49
CA VAL A 354 -2.93 -12.94 12.50
C VAL A 354 -3.48 -13.67 13.71
N GLU A 355 -3.91 -12.94 14.74
CA GLU A 355 -4.30 -13.49 16.06
C GLU A 355 -5.49 -14.47 15.96
N TRP A 356 -6.38 -14.28 14.99
CA TRP A 356 -7.53 -15.18 14.75
C TRP A 356 -7.14 -16.54 14.16
N LEU A 357 -5.86 -16.75 13.82
CA LEU A 357 -5.32 -18.00 13.29
C LEU A 357 -4.68 -18.87 14.37
N ASP A 358 -4.66 -18.42 15.62
CA ASP A 358 -4.16 -19.20 16.75
C ASP A 358 -4.89 -20.55 16.82
N GLY A 359 -4.12 -21.65 16.84
CA GLY A 359 -4.65 -23.01 16.85
C GLY A 359 -5.08 -23.58 15.50
N SER A 360 -4.95 -22.82 14.39
CA SER A 360 -5.30 -23.30 13.04
C SER A 360 -4.35 -24.37 12.45
N GLY A 361 -3.16 -24.52 13.05
CA GLY A 361 -2.07 -25.37 12.54
C GLY A 361 -1.30 -24.77 11.36
N LEU A 362 -1.52 -23.48 11.05
CA LEU A 362 -0.74 -22.74 10.06
C LEU A 362 0.55 -22.17 10.68
N ALA A 363 1.61 -22.08 9.88
CA ALA A 363 2.84 -21.38 10.23
C ALA A 363 2.59 -19.87 10.22
N VAL A 364 2.47 -19.29 11.42
CA VAL A 364 2.13 -17.90 11.65
C VAL A 364 3.10 -17.29 12.65
N ASP A 365 3.61 -16.10 12.37
CA ASP A 365 4.41 -15.32 13.31
C ASP A 365 4.14 -13.81 13.17
N HIS A 366 4.94 -13.00 13.86
CA HIS A 366 4.83 -11.55 13.84
C HIS A 366 5.06 -10.92 12.44
N ARG A 367 5.65 -11.65 11.49
CA ARG A 367 5.86 -11.23 10.10
C ARG A 367 4.66 -11.53 9.21
N GLY A 368 3.78 -12.44 9.62
CA GLY A 368 2.53 -12.75 8.92
C GLY A 368 2.22 -14.24 8.89
N VAL A 369 1.36 -14.62 7.94
CA VAL A 369 1.07 -16.01 7.60
C VAL A 369 2.06 -16.46 6.53
N HIS A 370 2.83 -17.50 6.83
CA HIS A 370 3.79 -18.04 5.88
C HIS A 370 3.07 -18.77 4.75
N CYS A 371 3.49 -18.50 3.52
CA CYS A 371 2.97 -19.14 2.32
C CYS A 371 4.10 -19.52 1.37
N ASP A 372 3.85 -20.48 0.49
CA ASP A 372 4.79 -20.83 -0.56
C ASP A 372 4.78 -19.79 -1.71
N ALA A 373 5.60 -20.02 -2.73
CA ALA A 373 5.68 -19.14 -3.90
C ALA A 373 4.36 -19.09 -4.71
N PHE A 374 3.42 -20.00 -4.48
CA PHE A 374 2.12 -20.08 -5.17
C PHE A 374 0.99 -19.52 -4.30
N SER A 375 1.32 -18.83 -3.20
CA SER A 375 0.39 -18.24 -2.23
C SER A 375 -0.43 -19.26 -1.44
N ARG A 376 -0.01 -20.54 -1.36
CA ARG A 376 -0.62 -21.53 -0.47
C ARG A 376 -0.08 -21.33 0.94
N ALA A 377 -0.97 -21.25 1.94
CA ALA A 377 -0.56 -21.18 3.33
C ALA A 377 0.27 -22.41 3.68
N VAL A 378 1.28 -22.25 4.53
CA VAL A 378 2.14 -23.33 4.98
C VAL A 378 1.72 -23.71 6.40
N HIS A 379 1.63 -25.01 6.68
CA HIS A 379 1.42 -25.54 8.02
C HIS A 379 2.69 -25.43 8.88
N ASP A 380 2.55 -25.55 10.20
CA ASP A 380 3.68 -25.55 11.14
C ASP A 380 4.72 -26.67 10.86
N ASP A 381 4.29 -27.76 10.24
CA ASP A 381 5.14 -28.87 9.75
C ASP A 381 5.85 -28.58 8.40
N GLY A 382 5.61 -27.42 7.79
CA GLY A 382 6.20 -27.00 6.52
C GLY A 382 5.46 -27.44 5.25
N ARG A 383 4.34 -28.18 5.37
CA ARG A 383 3.54 -28.61 4.21
C ARG A 383 2.64 -27.46 3.71
N PRO A 384 2.52 -27.22 2.40
CA PRO A 384 1.53 -26.28 1.87
C PRO A 384 0.11 -26.84 1.97
N ASP A 385 -0.86 -25.96 2.23
CA ASP A 385 -2.29 -26.22 2.22
C ASP A 385 -2.87 -25.91 0.83
N ASP A 386 -3.50 -26.89 0.19
CA ASP A 386 -4.04 -26.70 -1.16
C ASP A 386 -5.37 -25.91 -1.16
N ASP A 387 -6.04 -25.80 -0.02
CA ASP A 387 -7.34 -25.18 0.13
C ASP A 387 -7.28 -23.80 0.82
N VAL A 388 -6.19 -23.50 1.55
CA VAL A 388 -5.98 -22.21 2.24
C VAL A 388 -4.85 -21.41 1.59
N LEU A 389 -5.18 -20.22 1.12
CA LEU A 389 -4.26 -19.31 0.44
C LEU A 389 -4.10 -17.99 1.19
N VAL A 390 -3.05 -17.24 0.89
CA VAL A 390 -2.69 -15.99 1.57
C VAL A 390 -2.31 -14.91 0.56
N ALA A 391 -2.77 -13.68 0.73
CA ALA A 391 -2.35 -12.57 -0.11
C ALA A 391 -2.35 -11.21 0.61
N GLY A 392 -1.49 -10.30 0.14
CA GLY A 392 -1.41 -8.92 0.62
C GLY A 392 -0.54 -8.76 1.86
N ASP A 393 -0.76 -7.69 2.64
CA ASP A 393 0.12 -7.28 3.75
C ASP A 393 0.33 -8.35 4.85
N VAL A 394 -0.57 -9.34 4.92
CA VAL A 394 -0.50 -10.42 5.91
C VAL A 394 0.41 -11.58 5.45
N ALA A 395 0.75 -11.64 4.17
CA ALA A 395 1.51 -12.75 3.61
C ALA A 395 3.02 -12.62 3.87
N CYS A 396 3.63 -13.75 4.20
CA CYS A 396 5.08 -13.92 4.31
C CYS A 396 5.52 -15.02 3.34
N TRP A 397 6.30 -14.71 2.31
CA TRP A 397 6.56 -15.66 1.20
C TRP A 397 8.01 -15.69 0.76
N PRO A 398 8.53 -16.81 0.23
CA PRO A 398 9.86 -16.87 -0.34
C PRO A 398 9.90 -16.14 -1.69
N HIS A 399 10.88 -15.25 -1.88
CA HIS A 399 11.10 -14.58 -3.17
C HIS A 399 12.42 -15.02 -3.80
N PRO A 400 12.43 -15.46 -5.08
CA PRO A 400 13.60 -16.11 -5.70
C PRO A 400 14.84 -15.21 -5.85
N LEU A 401 14.65 -13.88 -5.81
CA LEU A 401 15.74 -12.90 -5.89
C LEU A 401 16.31 -12.48 -4.53
N PHE A 402 15.63 -12.79 -3.42
CA PHE A 402 16.01 -12.30 -2.08
C PHE A 402 16.16 -13.44 -1.06
N GLY A 403 16.42 -14.67 -1.53
CA GLY A 403 16.22 -15.96 -0.84
C GLY A 403 16.90 -16.26 0.51
N ASP A 404 17.46 -15.28 1.22
CA ASP A 404 17.99 -15.49 2.58
C ASP A 404 16.88 -15.51 3.64
N ASP A 405 15.80 -14.74 3.39
CA ASP A 405 14.67 -14.61 4.29
C ASP A 405 13.38 -14.43 3.47
N PRO A 406 12.25 -15.01 3.88
CA PRO A 406 10.95 -14.69 3.30
C PRO A 406 10.71 -13.18 3.26
N LEU A 407 9.97 -12.69 2.27
CA LEU A 407 9.50 -11.31 2.24
C LEU A 407 8.17 -11.19 2.95
N ALA A 408 7.99 -10.06 3.63
CA ALA A 408 6.71 -9.57 4.10
C ALA A 408 6.69 -8.07 3.81
N VAL A 409 5.83 -7.62 2.91
CA VAL A 409 5.78 -6.21 2.45
C VAL A 409 4.35 -5.68 2.53
N GLU A 410 4.23 -4.38 2.73
CA GLU A 410 2.95 -3.69 2.98
C GLU A 410 2.62 -2.77 1.80
N HIS A 411 2.65 -3.33 0.59
CA HIS A 411 2.60 -2.56 -0.66
C HIS A 411 1.34 -2.88 -1.46
N TRP A 412 0.73 -1.82 -2.01
CA TRP A 412 -0.46 -1.90 -2.84
C TRP A 412 -0.27 -2.85 -4.04
N ASP A 413 0.80 -2.69 -4.82
CA ASP A 413 1.06 -3.51 -6.02
C ASP A 413 1.32 -4.98 -5.67
N ASN A 414 2.01 -5.25 -4.54
CA ASN A 414 2.17 -6.62 -4.05
C ASN A 414 0.82 -7.27 -3.74
N ALA A 415 -0.07 -6.56 -3.05
CA ALA A 415 -1.40 -7.08 -2.73
C ALA A 415 -2.21 -7.41 -3.99
N VAL A 416 -2.16 -6.57 -5.03
CA VAL A 416 -2.83 -6.84 -6.32
C VAL A 416 -2.23 -8.06 -7.03
N ARG A 417 -0.90 -8.14 -7.14
CA ARG A 417 -0.22 -9.22 -7.87
C ARG A 417 -0.34 -10.56 -7.16
N GLN A 418 -0.14 -10.58 -5.85
CA GLN A 418 -0.25 -11.81 -5.06
C GLN A 418 -1.67 -12.33 -5.01
N ALA A 419 -2.68 -11.44 -5.01
CA ALA A 419 -4.09 -11.83 -5.12
C ALA A 419 -4.39 -12.57 -6.43
N ARG A 420 -3.80 -12.14 -7.56
CA ARG A 420 -3.92 -12.85 -8.84
C ARG A 420 -3.26 -14.22 -8.80
N VAL A 421 -2.07 -14.33 -8.21
CA VAL A 421 -1.41 -15.64 -8.00
C VAL A 421 -2.29 -16.57 -7.16
N ALA A 422 -2.84 -16.09 -6.05
CA ALA A 422 -3.73 -16.88 -5.22
C ALA A 422 -4.98 -17.35 -6.01
N ALA A 423 -5.64 -16.47 -6.74
CA ALA A 423 -6.79 -16.84 -7.57
C ALA A 423 -6.43 -17.87 -8.65
N THR A 424 -5.29 -17.71 -9.33
CA THR A 424 -4.77 -18.70 -10.28
C THR A 424 -4.51 -20.05 -9.62
N THR A 425 -3.90 -20.05 -8.43
CA THR A 425 -3.65 -21.29 -7.66
C THR A 425 -4.94 -21.98 -7.26
N MET A 426 -5.98 -21.24 -6.85
CA MET A 426 -7.30 -21.81 -6.54
C MET A 426 -7.95 -22.49 -7.76
N LEU A 427 -7.77 -21.91 -8.95
CA LEU A 427 -8.41 -22.37 -10.18
C LEU A 427 -7.67 -23.52 -10.87
N HIS A 428 -6.34 -23.47 -10.85
CA HIS A 428 -5.49 -24.26 -11.74
C HIS A 428 -4.37 -25.00 -11.01
N GLY A 429 -4.28 -24.86 -9.68
CA GLY A 429 -3.16 -25.36 -8.90
C GLY A 429 -1.90 -24.50 -9.04
N PRO A 430 -0.77 -24.92 -8.44
CA PRO A 430 0.46 -24.12 -8.32
C PRO A 430 1.23 -24.02 -9.65
N VAL A 431 0.67 -23.30 -10.63
CA VAL A 431 1.24 -23.14 -11.98
C VAL A 431 1.95 -21.80 -12.20
N LEU A 432 1.69 -20.80 -11.33
CA LEU A 432 2.25 -19.45 -11.42
C LEU A 432 2.86 -19.05 -10.08
N ALA A 433 4.18 -18.90 -10.02
CA ALA A 433 4.87 -18.42 -8.84
C ALA A 433 4.81 -16.88 -8.71
N HIS A 434 4.71 -16.38 -7.49
CA HIS A 434 4.78 -14.96 -7.15
C HIS A 434 6.24 -14.47 -7.16
N THR A 435 6.65 -13.95 -8.31
CA THR A 435 8.03 -13.46 -8.57
C THR A 435 8.09 -11.95 -8.80
N ALA A 436 6.99 -11.25 -8.57
CA ALA A 436 6.93 -9.81 -8.80
C ALA A 436 7.82 -9.06 -7.80
N LEU A 437 8.65 -8.14 -8.33
CA LEU A 437 9.44 -7.26 -7.49
C LEU A 437 8.53 -6.38 -6.64
N PRO A 438 8.81 -6.22 -5.33
CA PRO A 438 8.09 -5.26 -4.51
C PRO A 438 8.24 -3.85 -5.09
N THR A 439 7.13 -3.16 -5.27
CA THR A 439 7.10 -1.75 -5.68
C THR A 439 6.18 -0.96 -4.77
N PHE A 440 6.52 0.30 -4.52
CA PHE A 440 5.65 1.23 -3.78
C PHE A 440 6.03 2.68 -4.09
N TRP A 441 5.20 3.61 -3.61
CA TRP A 441 5.41 5.04 -3.77
C TRP A 441 5.05 5.81 -2.49
N SER A 442 5.51 7.06 -2.43
CA SER A 442 5.05 8.04 -1.46
C SER A 442 5.04 9.42 -2.10
N ASN A 443 4.07 10.24 -1.72
CA ASN A 443 3.98 11.64 -2.13
C ASN A 443 4.01 12.48 -0.87
N GLN A 444 5.05 13.29 -0.71
CA GLN A 444 5.24 14.11 0.46
C GLN A 444 6.03 15.36 0.09
N PHE A 445 5.65 16.50 0.65
CA PHE A 445 6.29 17.79 0.46
C PHE A 445 6.46 18.16 -1.03
N GLY A 446 5.46 17.83 -1.86
CA GLY A 446 5.48 18.07 -3.30
C GLY A 446 6.46 17.19 -4.09
N VAL A 447 7.03 16.16 -3.45
CA VAL A 447 7.98 15.21 -4.05
C VAL A 447 7.32 13.86 -4.25
N ASN A 448 7.50 13.29 -5.45
CA ASN A 448 7.15 11.91 -5.78
C ASN A 448 8.35 10.99 -5.53
N ILE A 449 8.19 10.03 -4.63
CA ILE A 449 9.18 8.98 -4.36
C ILE A 449 8.60 7.66 -4.85
N LYS A 450 9.35 6.93 -5.67
CA LYS A 450 9.00 5.57 -6.10
C LYS A 450 10.15 4.62 -5.86
N VAL A 451 9.80 3.38 -5.56
CA VAL A 451 10.77 2.36 -5.21
C VAL A 451 10.42 1.05 -5.92
N VAL A 452 11.45 0.36 -6.39
CA VAL A 452 11.40 -1.02 -6.86
C VAL A 452 12.45 -1.88 -6.13
N GLY A 453 12.11 -3.12 -5.84
CA GLY A 453 12.97 -4.04 -5.09
C GLY A 453 12.88 -3.84 -3.58
N VAL A 454 13.95 -4.21 -2.86
CA VAL A 454 13.95 -4.25 -1.39
C VAL A 454 15.16 -3.47 -0.83
N PRO A 455 15.16 -2.12 -0.90
CA PRO A 455 16.24 -1.29 -0.35
C PRO A 455 16.57 -1.57 1.12
N SER A 456 15.59 -1.99 1.92
CA SER A 456 15.78 -2.37 3.33
C SER A 456 16.70 -3.58 3.54
N ARG A 457 17.02 -4.34 2.50
CA ARG A 457 18.00 -5.44 2.54
C ARG A 457 19.40 -5.02 2.08
N ALA A 458 19.57 -3.79 1.62
CA ALA A 458 20.83 -3.32 1.06
C ALA A 458 21.87 -2.99 2.13
N ASP A 459 23.13 -3.29 1.85
CA ASP A 459 24.29 -2.85 2.63
C ASP A 459 24.95 -1.58 2.03
N GLN A 460 24.66 -1.29 0.77
CA GLN A 460 25.22 -0.15 0.05
C GLN A 460 24.15 0.64 -0.72
N VAL A 461 24.40 1.94 -0.90
CA VAL A 461 23.57 2.85 -1.70
C VAL A 461 24.45 3.82 -2.47
N ALA A 462 24.05 4.15 -3.69
CA ALA A 462 24.70 5.15 -4.52
C ALA A 462 23.66 5.96 -5.30
N VAL A 463 23.86 7.28 -5.38
CA VAL A 463 23.13 8.10 -6.37
C VAL A 463 23.80 7.84 -7.71
N VAL A 464 23.03 7.32 -8.65
CA VAL A 464 23.53 6.82 -9.94
C VAL A 464 23.04 7.64 -11.13
N GLN A 465 22.03 8.48 -10.93
CA GLN A 465 21.52 9.43 -11.92
C GLN A 465 20.99 10.67 -11.22
N GLY A 466 21.14 11.83 -11.86
CA GLY A 466 20.59 13.09 -11.39
C GLY A 466 21.24 13.62 -10.12
N SER A 467 20.50 14.42 -9.35
CA SER A 467 21.03 15.23 -8.26
C SER A 467 20.07 15.30 -7.07
N VAL A 468 20.59 14.96 -5.87
CA VAL A 468 19.86 15.12 -4.61
C VAL A 468 19.55 16.60 -4.33
N ARG A 469 20.42 17.52 -4.79
CA ARG A 469 20.20 18.96 -4.63
C ARG A 469 18.96 19.43 -5.39
N ASP A 470 18.74 18.87 -6.57
CA ASP A 470 17.66 19.29 -7.47
C ASP A 470 16.38 18.46 -7.27
N ALA A 471 16.35 17.60 -6.23
CA ALA A 471 15.24 16.71 -5.90
C ALA A 471 14.76 15.86 -7.09
N ALA A 472 15.66 15.51 -8.00
CA ALA A 472 15.41 14.73 -9.20
C ALA A 472 16.59 13.77 -9.41
N PHE A 473 16.48 12.54 -8.94
CA PHE A 473 17.59 11.58 -8.93
C PHE A 473 17.13 10.13 -8.82
N VAL A 474 18.04 9.21 -9.13
CA VAL A 474 17.90 7.78 -8.83
C VAL A 474 19.00 7.33 -7.88
N ALA A 475 18.60 6.65 -6.80
CA ALA A 475 19.51 5.94 -5.91
C ALA A 475 19.38 4.43 -6.12
N ALA A 476 20.47 3.76 -6.44
CA ALA A 476 20.57 2.31 -6.53
C ALA A 476 21.01 1.72 -5.18
N TYR A 477 20.52 0.52 -4.87
CA TYR A 477 20.78 -0.18 -3.63
C TYR A 477 21.45 -1.53 -3.88
N GLY A 478 22.61 -1.73 -3.27
CA GLY A 478 23.44 -2.91 -3.39
C GLY A 478 23.37 -3.80 -2.15
N ARG A 479 23.45 -5.11 -2.35
CA ARG A 479 23.74 -6.08 -1.30
C ARG A 479 24.77 -7.07 -1.81
N GLN A 480 25.90 -7.20 -1.14
CA GLN A 480 26.98 -8.12 -1.54
C GLN A 480 27.36 -7.99 -3.03
N GLY A 481 27.46 -6.74 -3.53
CA GLY A 481 27.81 -6.45 -4.92
C GLY A 481 26.70 -6.71 -5.95
N ARG A 482 25.47 -7.00 -5.53
CA ARG A 482 24.30 -7.19 -6.42
C ARG A 482 23.27 -6.07 -6.22
N LEU A 483 22.64 -5.64 -7.30
CA LEU A 483 21.54 -4.69 -7.23
C LEU A 483 20.28 -5.37 -6.63
N VAL A 484 19.74 -4.80 -5.55
CA VAL A 484 18.56 -5.33 -4.85
C VAL A 484 17.39 -4.36 -4.80
N GLY A 485 17.60 -3.10 -5.14
CA GLY A 485 16.54 -2.09 -5.19
C GLY A 485 16.99 -0.80 -5.86
N ALA A 486 16.02 0.03 -6.21
CA ALA A 486 16.23 1.38 -6.69
C ALA A 486 15.12 2.31 -6.18
N LEU A 487 15.47 3.56 -5.90
CA LEU A 487 14.58 4.65 -5.53
C LEU A 487 14.71 5.77 -6.55
N ALA A 488 13.60 6.23 -7.08
CA ALA A 488 13.51 7.41 -7.93
C ALA A 488 12.79 8.52 -7.19
N VAL A 489 13.33 9.73 -7.26
CA VAL A 489 12.71 10.95 -6.75
C VAL A 489 12.43 11.85 -7.94
N ASN A 490 11.16 12.15 -8.21
CA ASN A 490 10.69 12.94 -9.35
C ASN A 490 11.25 12.49 -10.72
N THR A 491 11.68 11.23 -10.84
CA THR A 491 12.20 10.62 -12.08
C THR A 491 11.65 9.19 -12.30
N PRO A 492 10.34 8.93 -12.05
CA PRO A 492 9.82 7.57 -11.92
C PRO A 492 10.03 6.69 -13.16
N ARG A 493 10.16 7.30 -14.35
CA ARG A 493 10.39 6.62 -15.64
C ARG A 493 11.70 5.83 -15.68
N ALA A 494 12.68 6.19 -14.86
CA ALA A 494 13.95 5.48 -14.84
C ALA A 494 13.82 4.08 -14.22
N LEU A 495 12.84 3.85 -13.33
CA LEU A 495 12.77 2.65 -12.50
C LEU A 495 12.57 1.34 -13.27
N ASP A 496 11.95 1.37 -14.45
CA ASP A 496 11.75 0.16 -15.27
C ASP A 496 13.07 -0.49 -15.66
N SER A 497 14.08 0.32 -16.02
CA SER A 497 15.42 -0.17 -16.34
C SER A 497 16.08 -0.83 -15.13
N TYR A 498 15.91 -0.28 -13.93
CA TYR A 498 16.43 -0.87 -12.70
C TYR A 498 15.67 -2.14 -12.31
N ALA A 499 14.36 -2.18 -12.52
CA ALA A 499 13.55 -3.38 -12.30
C ALA A 499 14.06 -4.54 -13.17
N ALA A 500 14.34 -4.28 -14.46
CA ALA A 500 14.96 -5.25 -15.36
C ALA A 500 16.33 -5.71 -14.84
N MET A 501 17.20 -4.78 -14.46
CA MET A 501 18.53 -5.10 -13.91
C MET A 501 18.46 -5.95 -12.62
N ILE A 502 17.53 -5.68 -11.71
CA ILE A 502 17.33 -6.47 -10.49
C ILE A 502 16.89 -7.89 -10.86
N ASN A 503 15.95 -8.05 -11.80
CA ASN A 503 15.50 -9.36 -12.28
C ASN A 503 16.65 -10.15 -12.93
N ASP A 504 17.50 -9.46 -13.69
CA ASP A 504 18.69 -10.02 -14.34
C ASP A 504 19.88 -10.20 -13.38
N ARG A 505 19.70 -9.91 -12.09
CA ARG A 505 20.71 -10.10 -11.04
C ARG A 505 21.99 -9.27 -11.30
N ALA A 506 21.83 -8.07 -11.86
CA ALA A 506 22.93 -7.17 -12.20
C ALA A 506 23.82 -6.81 -10.99
N GLY A 507 25.07 -6.44 -11.29
CA GLY A 507 26.03 -5.98 -10.29
C GLY A 507 25.69 -4.61 -9.71
N PHE A 508 26.28 -4.31 -8.55
CA PHE A 508 26.24 -3.00 -7.90
C PHE A 508 27.66 -2.43 -7.72
N PRO A 509 27.90 -1.12 -8.00
CA PRO A 509 26.95 -0.18 -8.60
C PRO A 509 26.58 -0.62 -10.03
N PRO A 510 25.37 -0.28 -10.51
CA PRO A 510 24.95 -0.66 -11.85
C PRO A 510 25.80 0.07 -12.89
N ASP A 511 26.22 -0.66 -13.93
CA ASP A 511 26.88 -0.07 -15.09
C ASP A 511 25.83 0.57 -16.00
N LEU A 512 25.76 1.89 -15.97
CA LEU A 512 24.78 2.67 -16.71
C LEU A 512 25.49 3.63 -17.65
N ASN A 513 25.14 3.56 -18.93
CA ASN A 513 25.43 4.63 -19.88
C ASN A 513 24.39 5.76 -19.74
N ALA A 514 24.25 6.31 -18.53
CA ALA A 514 23.34 7.41 -18.23
C ALA A 514 24.08 8.75 -18.35
N ALA A 515 23.58 9.65 -19.20
CA ALA A 515 24.24 10.94 -19.46
C ALA A 515 24.26 11.87 -18.24
N ASP A 516 23.40 11.61 -17.26
CA ASP A 516 23.26 12.35 -16.00
C ASP A 516 23.84 11.59 -14.79
N ALA A 517 24.67 10.57 -15.03
CA ALA A 517 25.36 9.85 -13.96
C ALA A 517 26.41 10.75 -13.27
N PRO A 518 26.49 10.75 -11.93
CA PRO A 518 27.59 11.41 -11.23
C PRO A 518 28.94 10.76 -11.56
N ASP A 519 29.95 11.58 -11.84
CA ASP A 519 31.33 11.13 -12.04
C ASP A 519 32.27 11.78 -10.99
N PRO A 520 32.84 11.00 -10.04
CA PRO A 520 32.66 9.56 -9.84
C PRO A 520 31.37 9.20 -9.08
N ILE A 521 30.85 7.99 -9.31
CA ILE A 521 29.76 7.42 -8.50
C ILE A 521 30.30 7.14 -7.08
N ARG A 522 29.70 7.80 -6.08
CA ARG A 522 30.06 7.59 -4.68
C ARG A 522 29.15 6.55 -4.04
N VAL A 523 29.73 5.40 -3.69
CA VAL A 523 29.07 4.36 -2.90
C VAL A 523 29.16 4.68 -1.42
N LEU A 524 28.03 4.56 -0.73
CA LEU A 524 27.90 4.76 0.72
C LEU A 524 27.33 3.49 1.35
N ASP A 525 27.72 3.21 2.58
CA ASP A 525 27.09 2.16 3.39
C ASP A 525 25.72 2.63 3.89
N THR A 526 24.71 1.76 3.84
CA THR A 526 23.33 2.09 4.22
C THR A 526 23.16 2.36 5.72
N THR A 527 24.09 1.87 6.54
CA THR A 527 24.11 2.06 8.00
C THR A 527 24.76 3.37 8.43
N MET A 528 25.46 4.06 7.53
CA MET A 528 26.15 5.31 7.86
C MET A 528 25.15 6.36 8.37
N PRO A 529 25.39 6.96 9.55
CA PRO A 529 24.60 8.09 10.00
C PRO A 529 24.77 9.26 9.03
N ALA A 530 23.74 10.11 8.96
CA ALA A 530 23.75 11.31 8.12
C ALA A 530 25.00 12.16 8.42
N ALA A 531 25.87 12.34 7.41
CA ALA A 531 26.89 13.38 7.42
C ALA A 531 26.28 14.74 7.02
#